data_AF-A0A821GAY0-F1
#
_entry.id   AF-A0A821GAY0-F1
#
_cell.length_a   1.000
_cell.length_b   1.000
_cell.length_c   1.000
_cell.angle_alpha   90.00
_cell.angle_beta   90.00
_cell.angle_gamma   90.00
#
_symmetry.space_group_name_H-M   'P 1'
#
loop_
_entity.id
_entity.type
_entity.pdbx_description
1 polymer ?
#
loop_
_entity_poly.entity_id
_entity_poly.type
_entity_poly.pdbx_seq_one_letter_code
_entity_poly.pdbx_strand_id
1 'polypeptide(L)'
;MDVEKLTDILEKKENLTIYSKELLIILNNFHNDRILIENSLNEYQIQREILYLRTVCEHFILSSIDDKIWRICNPSYACKVSRKF
;
A
#
# COMPACT_ATOMS: atom_id res chain seq x y z
N MET A 1 -21.01 -10.84 -3.13
CA MET A 1 -21.14 -12.26 -3.49
C MET A 1 -22.61 -12.59 -3.69
N ASP A 2 -22.94 -13.49 -4.62
CA ASP A 2 -24.33 -13.91 -4.83
C ASP A 2 -24.77 -14.83 -3.69
N VAL A 3 -26.03 -14.69 -3.25
CA VAL A 3 -26.59 -15.47 -2.13
C VAL A 3 -26.53 -16.97 -2.41
N GLU A 4 -26.78 -17.41 -3.64
CA GLU A 4 -26.66 -18.82 -4.04
C GLU A 4 -25.23 -19.36 -3.91
N LYS A 5 -24.21 -18.55 -4.22
CA LYS A 5 -22.80 -18.93 -4.04
C LYS A 5 -22.43 -19.02 -2.57
N LEU A 6 -22.98 -18.13 -1.73
CA LEU A 6 -22.77 -18.19 -0.27
C LEU A 6 -23.38 -19.48 0.30
N THR A 7 -24.60 -19.83 -0.10
CA THR A 7 -25.25 -21.09 0.32
C THR A 7 -24.42 -22.30 -0.10
N ASP A 8 -23.94 -22.33 -1.34
CA ASP A 8 -23.10 -23.42 -1.85
C ASP A 8 -21.80 -23.59 -1.05
N ILE A 9 -21.15 -22.49 -0.65
CA ILE A 9 -19.94 -22.55 0.17
C ILE A 9 -20.28 -23.08 1.57
N LEU A 10 -21.31 -22.53 2.22
CA LEU A 10 -21.69 -22.90 3.57
C LEU A 10 -22.12 -24.38 3.65
N GLU A 11 -22.92 -24.84 2.70
CA GLU A 11 -23.45 -26.21 2.71
C GLU A 11 -22.42 -27.24 2.22
N LYS A 12 -21.68 -26.96 1.14
CA LYS A 12 -20.78 -27.96 0.54
C LYS A 12 -19.37 -27.96 1.12
N LYS A 13 -18.86 -26.82 1.59
CA LYS A 13 -17.50 -26.73 2.14
C LYS A 13 -17.47 -26.76 3.65
N GLU A 14 -18.42 -26.09 4.30
CA GLU A 14 -18.43 -25.92 5.76
C GLU A 14 -19.44 -26.84 6.47
N ASN A 15 -20.22 -27.65 5.73
CA ASN A 15 -21.28 -28.50 6.28
C ASN A 15 -22.30 -27.74 7.17
N LEU A 16 -22.52 -26.46 6.87
CA LEU A 16 -23.43 -25.58 7.60
C LEU A 16 -24.69 -25.34 6.77
N THR A 17 -25.82 -25.88 7.21
CA THR A 17 -27.13 -25.64 6.61
C THR A 17 -27.81 -24.46 7.28
N ILE A 18 -28.06 -23.39 6.52
CA ILE A 18 -28.74 -22.20 7.03
C ILE A 18 -30.17 -22.14 6.50
N TYR A 19 -31.13 -22.40 7.37
CA TYR A 19 -32.55 -22.40 7.01
C TYR A 19 -33.20 -21.01 7.03
N SER A 20 -32.52 -20.01 7.60
CA SER A 20 -33.03 -18.64 7.67
C SER A 20 -32.50 -17.80 6.50
N LYS A 21 -33.43 -17.38 5.63
CA LYS A 21 -33.13 -16.48 4.52
C LYS A 21 -32.63 -15.12 5.00
N GLU A 22 -33.14 -14.62 6.13
CA GLU A 22 -32.70 -13.36 6.73
C GLU A 22 -31.25 -13.45 7.21
N LEU A 23 -30.90 -14.55 7.89
CA LEU A 23 -29.53 -14.80 8.33
C LEU A 23 -28.55 -14.88 7.16
N LEU A 24 -28.96 -15.52 6.07
CA LEU A 24 -28.16 -15.64 4.86
C LEU A 24 -27.89 -14.27 4.20
N ILE A 25 -28.88 -13.39 4.17
CA ILE A 25 -28.73 -12.01 3.68
C ILE A 25 -27.76 -11.22 4.57
N ILE A 26 -27.90 -11.33 5.89
CA ILE A 26 -27.01 -10.67 6.85
C ILE A 26 -25.56 -11.12 6.66
N LEU A 27 -25.33 -12.44 6.56
CA LEU A 27 -23.99 -12.99 6.31
C LEU A 27 -23.41 -12.54 4.98
N ASN A 28 -24.23 -12.45 3.93
CA ASN A 28 -23.77 -11.94 2.64
C ASN A 28 -23.37 -10.46 2.73
N ASN A 29 -24.13 -9.65 3.46
CA ASN A 29 -23.80 -8.23 3.68
C ASN A 29 -22.49 -8.09 4.46
N PHE A 30 -22.33 -8.82 5.58
CA PHE A 30 -21.07 -8.82 6.33
C PHE A 30 -19.87 -9.25 5.48
N HIS A 31 -20.06 -10.24 4.61
CA HIS A 31 -19.00 -10.67 3.69
C HIS A 31 -18.63 -9.56 2.70
N ASN A 32 -19.62 -8.87 2.12
CA ASN A 32 -19.37 -7.76 1.20
C ASN A 32 -18.68 -6.58 1.91
N ASP A 33 -19.13 -6.24 3.13
CA ASP A 33 -18.51 -5.19 3.94
C ASP A 33 -17.06 -5.53 4.28
N ARG A 34 -16.77 -6.80 4.62
CA ARG A 34 -15.40 -7.28 4.85
C ARG A 34 -14.53 -7.07 3.62
N ILE A 35 -15.00 -7.46 2.43
CA ILE A 35 -14.27 -7.26 1.17
C ILE A 35 -14.01 -5.77 0.91
N LEU A 36 -15.00 -4.91 1.16
CA LEU A 36 -14.85 -3.48 0.98
C LEU A 36 -13.76 -2.91 1.90
N ILE A 37 -13.76 -3.31 3.17
CA ILE A 37 -12.75 -2.91 4.15
C ILE A 37 -11.36 -3.42 3.76
N GLU A 38 -11.24 -4.69 3.36
CA GLU A 38 -9.98 -5.28 2.89
C GLU A 38 -9.40 -4.51 1.69
N ASN A 39 -10.25 -4.15 0.72
CA ASN A 39 -9.83 -3.36 -0.44
C ASN A 39 -9.37 -1.96 -0.05
N SER A 40 -10.10 -1.26 0.81
CA SER A 40 -9.71 0.06 1.30
C SER A 40 -8.38 0.01 2.07
N LEU A 41 -8.18 -1.00 2.93
CA LEU A 41 -6.91 -1.18 3.64
C LEU A 41 -5.74 -1.41 2.68
N ASN A 42 -5.93 -2.22 1.65
CA ASN A 42 -4.93 -2.45 0.63
C ASN A 42 -4.59 -1.16 -0.14
N GLU A 43 -5.60 -0.35 -0.48
CA GLU A 43 -5.39 0.96 -1.11
C GLU A 43 -4.55 1.90 -0.21
N TYR A 44 -4.88 1.99 1.08
CA TYR A 44 -4.10 2.77 2.04
C TYR A 44 -2.65 2.28 2.17
N GLN A 45 -2.41 0.96 2.12
CA GLN A 45 -1.06 0.40 2.12
C GLN A 45 -0.26 0.85 0.91
N ILE A 46 -0.84 0.78 -0.29
CA ILE A 46 -0.21 1.22 -1.54
C ILE A 46 0.08 2.73 -1.48
N GLN A 47 -0.89 3.54 -1.03
CA GLN A 47 -0.69 4.99 -0.89
C GLN A 47 0.48 5.32 0.05
N ARG A 48 0.61 4.57 1.16
CA ARG A 48 1.71 4.75 2.11
C ARG A 48 3.07 4.38 1.50
N GLU A 49 3.15 3.32 0.71
CA GLU A 49 4.39 2.94 0.01
C GLU A 49 4.80 3.99 -1.01
N ILE A 50 3.85 4.52 -1.79
CA ILE A 50 4.11 5.61 -2.75
C ILE A 50 4.65 6.84 -2.01
N LEU A 51 4.03 7.22 -0.89
CA LEU A 51 4.49 8.37 -0.09
C LEU A 51 5.91 8.14 0.43
N TYR A 52 6.20 6.96 0.98
CA TYR A 52 7.53 6.60 1.45
C TYR A 52 8.58 6.72 0.35
N LEU A 53 8.32 6.13 -0.84
CA LEU A 53 9.22 6.22 -1.98
C LEU A 53 9.44 7.66 -2.43
N ARG A 54 8.39 8.49 -2.43
CA ARG A 54 8.51 9.93 -2.74
C ARG A 54 9.42 10.64 -1.75
N THR A 55 9.21 10.45 -0.44
CA THR A 55 10.04 11.07 0.60
C THR A 55 11.50 10.64 0.50
N VAL A 56 11.76 9.35 0.23
CA VAL A 56 13.13 8.84 0.03
C VAL A 56 13.79 9.49 -1.19
N CYS A 57 13.07 9.56 -2.32
CA CYS A 57 13.56 10.19 -3.53
C CYS A 57 13.83 11.70 -3.34
N GLU A 58 12.92 12.42 -2.67
CA GLU A 58 13.09 13.84 -2.35
C GLU A 58 14.32 14.06 -1.49
N HIS A 59 14.52 13.25 -0.44
CA HIS A 59 15.70 13.34 0.41
C HIS A 59 17.00 13.12 -0.37
N PHE A 60 17.04 12.09 -1.24
CA PHE A 60 18.19 11.80 -2.08
C PHE A 60 18.50 12.93 -3.09
N ILE A 61 17.47 13.52 -3.68
CA ILE A 61 17.64 14.64 -4.61
C ILE A 61 18.17 15.86 -3.86
N LEU A 62 17.60 16.20 -2.70
CA LEU A 62 18.02 17.34 -1.88
C LEU A 62 19.48 17.17 -1.41
N SER A 63 19.86 16.01 -0.90
CA SER A 63 21.26 15.75 -0.49
C SER A 63 22.23 15.86 -1.67
N SER A 64 21.82 15.43 -2.87
CA SER A 64 22.63 15.53 -4.09
C SER A 64 22.76 16.96 -4.61
N ILE A 65 21.74 17.80 -4.43
CA ILE A 65 21.77 19.22 -4.79
C ILE A 65 22.63 19.99 -3.80
N ASP A 66 22.48 19.74 -2.50
CA ASP A 66 23.28 20.38 -1.44
C ASP A 66 24.77 20.10 -1.63
N ASP A 67 25.16 18.87 -1.97
CA ASP A 67 26.54 18.51 -2.30
C ASP A 67 27.07 19.28 -3.53
N LYS A 68 26.23 19.48 -4.55
CA LYS A 68 26.62 20.24 -5.76
C LYS A 68 26.75 21.73 -5.45
N ILE A 69 25.81 22.32 -4.72
CA ILE A 69 25.85 23.72 -4.31
C ILE A 69 27.07 23.95 -3.41
N TRP A 70 27.31 23.08 -2.43
CA TRP A 70 28.48 23.15 -1.56
C TRP A 70 29.79 23.13 -2.35
N ARG A 71 29.90 22.28 -3.39
CA ARG A 71 31.07 22.24 -4.28
C ARG A 71 31.24 23.52 -5.11
N ILE A 72 30.15 24.15 -5.55
CA ILE A 72 30.17 25.44 -6.27
C ILE A 72 30.59 26.57 -5.32
N CYS A 73 30.02 26.61 -4.12
CA CYS A 73 30.28 27.65 -3.11
C CYS A 73 31.66 27.48 -2.42
N ASN A 74 32.28 26.29 -2.48
CA ASN A 74 33.63 26.03 -1.99
C ASN A 74 34.54 25.44 -3.10
N PRO A 75 34.98 26.25 -4.08
CA PRO A 75 35.81 25.79 -5.20
C PRO A 75 37.14 25.16 -4.74
N SER A 76 37.71 25.67 -3.64
CA SER A 76 38.95 25.16 -3.01
C SER A 76 38.83 23.70 -2.57
N TYR A 77 37.64 23.28 -2.13
CA TYR A 77 37.33 21.90 -1.75
C TYR A 77 37.14 21.03 -3.00
N ALA A 78 36.38 21.51 -3.99
CA ALA A 78 36.18 20.80 -5.26
C ALA A 78 37.49 20.50 -6.01
N CYS A 79 38.47 21.41 -5.92
CA CYS A 79 39.80 21.26 -6.52
C CYS A 79 40.70 20.27 -5.74
N LYS A 80 40.49 20.07 -4.43
CA LYS A 80 41.21 19.06 -3.64
C LYS A 80 40.74 17.63 -3.91
N VAL A 81 39.46 17.43 -4.18
CA VAL A 81 38.88 16.10 -4.46
C VAL A 81 39.28 15.60 -5.86
N SER A 82 39.40 16.49 -6.84
CA SER A 82 39.78 16.17 -8.22
C SER A 82 41.27 15.91 -8.45
N ARG A 83 42.13 16.21 -7.46
CA ARG A 83 43.59 15.97 -7.50
C ARG A 83 44.03 14.58 -6.97
N LYS A 84 43.09 13.69 -6.65
CA LYS A 84 43.37 12.31 -6.20
C LYS A 84 43.36 11.26 -7.33
N PHE A 85 43.36 11.69 -8.59
CA PHE A 85 43.62 10.84 -9.75
C PHE A 85 44.98 11.19 -10.36
#